data_AF-A0A7C5AKY0-F1
#
_entry.id   AF-A0A7C5AKY0-F1
#
_cell.length_a   1.000
_cell.length_b   1.000
_cell.length_c   1.000
_cell.angle_alpha   90.00
_cell.angle_beta   90.00
_cell.angle_gamma   90.00
#
_symmetry.space_group_name_H-M   'P 1'
#
loop_
_entity.id
_entity.type
_entity.pdbx_description
1 polymer ?
#
loop_
_entity_poly.entity_id
_entity_poly.type
_entity_poly.pdbx_seq_one_letter_code
_entity_poly.pdbx_strand_id
1 'polypeptide(L)'
;MGGTSWRLFDPDQEFLVHQGYIYVPLLRDPEIDLELESKSYSCQADGPPHQRQSGTSPPPLLKLKGRWFSQTVAATSLWENFGLVFPKALAARRRQLMEQYSLTAELWGLSLDPHLITILFHILPHFLRREGLPLASRLKEDQVLDLLCRNLRVPGRYVREAQNYKNLRPLKESLERLESASKPRPSLPEGFVTGTQLRNWWEENLRIDLLKSLRRRLLRELEERERLGNSQEDRLAVLLYLAERGALELNGFGFSRIGKSQEYRIYKRTGAFALQDYYGRLYLFPDCRVAVSTSGRLRPVVLDHYKHPFLRRHAAGQEICLKSDTVNLPFSAQNAIWALEEGINALFYGYDRRRRNGYHSLDEPPGKLRLVHFDDYRIPADHPLIVSGQVEVKNRDL
;
A
#
# COMPACT_ATOMS: atom_id res chain seq x y z
N MET A 1 19.62 0.50 25.42
CA MET A 1 18.96 -0.68 26.02
C MET A 1 17.91 -0.18 27.00
N GLY A 2 16.67 0.01 26.57
CA GLY A 2 15.58 0.49 27.44
C GLY A 2 14.68 -0.68 27.80
N GLY A 3 14.77 -1.15 29.05
CA GLY A 3 14.11 -2.35 29.54
C GLY A 3 12.59 -2.21 29.59
N THR A 4 11.90 -2.75 28.59
CA THR A 4 10.49 -3.15 28.68
C THR A 4 10.39 -4.49 29.41
N SER A 5 10.91 -4.57 30.64
CA SER A 5 10.69 -5.73 31.49
C SER A 5 9.30 -5.59 32.06
N TRP A 6 8.37 -6.45 31.65
CA TRP A 6 7.11 -6.60 32.38
C TRP A 6 7.48 -6.91 33.83
N ARG A 7 6.88 -6.20 34.80
CA ARG A 7 7.06 -6.52 36.23
C ARG A 7 6.67 -7.97 36.54
N LEU A 8 5.81 -8.56 35.70
CA LEU A 8 5.45 -9.97 35.69
C LEU A 8 6.65 -10.94 35.62
N PHE A 9 7.78 -10.50 35.08
CA PHE A 9 8.97 -11.34 34.88
C PHE A 9 10.07 -11.08 35.91
N ASP A 10 9.71 -10.48 37.04
CA ASP A 10 10.63 -10.26 38.17
C ASP A 10 10.98 -11.62 38.80
N PRO A 11 12.27 -11.96 38.99
CA PRO A 11 12.69 -13.23 39.60
C PRO A 11 12.05 -13.52 40.95
N ASP A 12 11.71 -12.47 41.72
CA ASP A 12 11.15 -12.61 43.06
C ASP A 12 9.63 -12.85 43.07
N GLN A 13 8.98 -12.83 41.90
CA GLN A 13 7.55 -13.11 41.77
C GLN A 13 7.27 -14.60 41.56
N GLU A 14 6.33 -15.12 42.34
CA GLU A 14 5.77 -16.46 42.21
C GLU A 14 4.36 -16.39 41.62
N PHE A 15 4.11 -17.23 40.63
CA PHE A 15 2.82 -17.41 39.98
C PHE A 15 2.33 -18.84 40.17
N LEU A 16 1.02 -19.02 40.13
CA LEU A 16 0.40 -20.34 40.04
C LEU A 16 -0.12 -20.55 38.63
N VAL A 17 0.28 -21.63 37.98
CA VAL A 17 -0.21 -22.02 36.66
C VAL A 17 -1.20 -23.17 36.86
N HIS A 18 -2.43 -22.97 36.38
CA HIS A 18 -3.46 -24.00 36.42
C HIS A 18 -4.35 -24.00 35.18
N GLN A 19 -4.46 -25.15 34.52
CA GLN A 19 -5.28 -25.36 33.33
C GLN A 19 -4.99 -24.34 32.21
N GLY A 20 -3.71 -23.97 32.04
CA GLY A 20 -3.29 -23.00 31.03
C GLY A 20 -3.57 -21.53 31.37
N TYR A 21 -3.96 -21.21 32.60
CA TYR A 21 -4.10 -19.85 33.09
C TYR A 21 -3.02 -19.51 34.12
N ILE A 22 -2.64 -18.23 34.15
CA ILE A 22 -1.72 -17.68 35.13
C ILE A 22 -2.54 -17.04 36.24
N TYR A 23 -2.22 -17.41 37.47
CA TYR A 23 -2.80 -16.85 38.66
C TYR A 23 -1.75 -16.08 39.45
N VAL A 24 -2.15 -14.93 39.98
CA VAL A 24 -1.29 -14.03 40.77
C VAL A 24 -1.71 -14.13 42.24
N PRO A 25 -0.75 -14.12 43.19
CA PRO A 25 -1.08 -14.12 44.61
C PRO A 25 -1.94 -12.90 44.95
N LEU A 26 -3.05 -13.12 45.66
CA LEU A 26 -3.80 -12.05 46.30
C LEU A 26 -2.95 -11.42 47.40
N LEU A 27 -3.01 -10.09 47.51
CA LEU A 27 -2.39 -9.37 48.61
C LEU A 27 -2.95 -9.89 49.93
N ARG A 28 -2.07 -10.15 50.90
CA ARG A 28 -2.45 -10.59 52.24
C ARG A 28 -3.08 -9.45 53.00
N ASP A 29 -4.39 -9.34 52.87
CA ASP A 29 -5.24 -8.50 53.71
C ASP A 29 -6.10 -9.44 54.57
N PRO A 30 -6.02 -9.35 55.92
CA PRO A 30 -6.83 -10.18 56.82
C PRO A 30 -8.34 -10.09 56.55
N GLU A 31 -8.82 -8.93 56.08
CA GLU A 31 -10.25 -8.74 55.76
C GLU A 31 -10.64 -9.50 54.48
N ILE A 32 -9.75 -9.55 53.48
CA ILE A 32 -9.94 -10.32 52.25
C ILE A 32 -9.92 -11.83 52.56
N ASP A 33 -9.02 -12.29 53.43
CA ASP A 33 -8.96 -13.70 53.82
C ASP A 33 -10.25 -14.14 54.54
N LEU A 34 -10.78 -13.31 55.44
CA LEU A 34 -12.06 -13.55 56.11
C LEU A 34 -13.24 -13.57 55.13
N GLU A 35 -13.25 -12.66 54.15
CA GLU A 35 -14.30 -12.63 53.12
C GLU A 35 -14.26 -13.89 52.24
N LEU A 36 -13.07 -14.32 51.82
CA LEU A 36 -12.86 -15.51 50.99
C LEU A 36 -13.14 -16.83 51.72
N GLU A 37 -13.04 -16.85 53.06
CA GLU A 37 -13.43 -17.99 53.89
C GLU A 37 -14.92 -18.00 54.22
N SER A 38 -15.56 -16.83 54.32
CA SER A 38 -17.00 -16.68 54.57
C SER A 38 -17.87 -16.99 53.35
N LYS A 39 -17.36 -16.72 52.14
CA LYS A 39 -18.03 -17.03 50.88
C LYS A 39 -17.49 -18.36 50.35
N SER A 40 -18.36 -19.33 50.08
CA SER A 40 -18.04 -20.67 49.57
C SER A 40 -17.42 -20.69 48.16
N TYR A 41 -16.27 -20.04 47.96
CA TYR A 41 -15.50 -20.05 46.72
C TYR A 41 -14.52 -21.24 46.64
N SER A 42 -14.61 -22.20 47.57
CA SER A 42 -13.64 -23.29 47.68
C SER A 42 -13.79 -24.35 46.57
N CYS A 43 -13.02 -24.21 45.50
CA CYS A 43 -12.54 -25.37 44.76
C CYS A 43 -11.21 -25.79 45.37
N GLN A 44 -11.25 -26.67 46.37
CA GLN A 44 -10.03 -27.29 46.91
C GLN A 44 -9.35 -28.10 45.79
N ALA A 45 -8.07 -27.84 45.56
CA ALA A 45 -7.22 -28.53 44.58
C ALA A 45 -6.53 -29.78 45.17
N ASP A 46 -6.96 -30.26 46.33
CA ASP A 46 -6.37 -31.41 47.04
C ASP A 46 -7.05 -32.74 46.68
N GLY A 47 -7.19 -33.02 45.38
CA GLY A 47 -7.70 -34.29 44.87
C GLY A 47 -6.82 -34.88 43.76
N PRO A 48 -6.68 -36.22 43.66
CA PRO A 48 -5.80 -36.87 42.68
C PRO A 48 -6.21 -36.55 41.23
N PRO A 49 -5.27 -36.59 40.26
CA PRO A 49 -5.38 -35.98 38.93
C PRO A 49 -6.32 -36.70 37.94
N HIS A 50 -7.23 -37.54 38.41
CA HIS A 50 -8.15 -38.28 37.55
C HIS A 50 -9.60 -37.97 37.93
N GLN A 51 -10.34 -37.48 36.92
CA GLN A 51 -11.77 -37.12 36.92
C GLN A 51 -12.10 -35.69 37.36
N ARG A 52 -11.90 -34.70 36.47
CA ARG A 52 -12.83 -33.58 36.35
C ARG A 52 -13.14 -33.27 34.88
N GLN A 53 -14.41 -33.00 34.65
CA GLN A 53 -15.10 -32.97 33.37
C GLN A 53 -14.56 -31.89 32.43
N SER A 54 -14.35 -32.27 31.17
CA SER A 54 -14.08 -31.39 30.05
C SER A 54 -15.28 -30.47 29.79
N GLY A 55 -15.20 -29.20 30.18
CA GLY A 55 -16.19 -28.19 29.76
C GLY A 55 -16.37 -26.97 30.68
N THR A 56 -15.87 -26.98 31.92
CA THR A 56 -16.01 -25.85 32.85
C THR A 56 -14.81 -24.91 32.76
N SER A 57 -15.05 -23.60 32.69
CA SER A 57 -13.99 -22.59 32.78
C SER A 57 -13.22 -22.75 34.10
N PRO A 58 -11.89 -22.52 34.12
CA PRO A 58 -11.12 -22.60 35.35
C PRO A 58 -11.69 -21.67 36.43
N PRO A 59 -11.58 -22.05 37.71
CA PRO A 59 -12.13 -21.24 38.80
C PRO A 59 -11.40 -19.89 38.89
N PRO A 60 -12.10 -18.79 39.17
CA PRO A 60 -11.49 -17.45 39.24
C PRO A 60 -10.51 -17.30 40.42
N LEU A 61 -10.62 -18.17 41.44
CA LEU A 61 -9.81 -18.18 42.64
C LEU A 61 -9.36 -19.60 42.98
N LEU A 62 -8.11 -19.73 43.42
CA LEU A 62 -7.51 -21.00 43.86
C LEU A 62 -6.81 -20.81 45.20
N LYS A 63 -7.04 -21.72 46.15
CA LYS A 63 -6.27 -21.81 47.41
C LYS A 63 -5.25 -22.94 47.26
N LEU A 64 -3.96 -22.61 47.37
CA LEU A 64 -2.88 -23.60 47.32
C LEU A 64 -1.86 -23.27 48.42
N LYS A 65 -1.48 -24.27 49.23
CA LYS A 65 -0.58 -24.11 50.39
C LYS A 65 -0.97 -22.94 51.33
N GLY A 66 -2.28 -22.74 51.55
CA GLY A 66 -2.79 -21.69 52.42
C GLY A 66 -2.67 -20.26 51.88
N ARG A 67 -2.40 -20.08 50.58
CA ARG A 67 -2.42 -18.77 49.90
C ARG A 67 -3.49 -18.75 48.81
N TRP A 68 -4.15 -17.61 48.65
CA TRP A 68 -5.13 -17.39 47.60
C TRP A 68 -4.49 -16.80 46.35
N PHE A 69 -4.91 -17.31 45.20
CA PHE A 69 -4.46 -16.91 43.88
C PHE A 69 -5.66 -16.54 43.02
N SER A 70 -5.58 -15.42 42.30
CA SER A 70 -6.63 -14.96 41.39
C SER A 70 -6.23 -15.20 39.94
N GLN A 71 -7.17 -15.74 39.16
CA GLN A 71 -7.02 -15.96 37.73
C GLN A 71 -6.83 -14.61 37.03
N THR A 72 -5.80 -14.50 36.18
CA THR A 72 -5.52 -13.24 35.48
C THR A 72 -5.69 -13.38 33.97
N VAL A 73 -4.77 -14.07 33.31
CA VAL A 73 -4.75 -14.21 31.87
C VAL A 73 -4.49 -15.66 31.48
N ALA A 74 -5.02 -16.05 30.32
CA ALA A 74 -4.59 -17.28 29.68
C ALA A 74 -3.09 -17.15 29.34
N ALA A 75 -2.33 -18.21 29.61
CA ALA A 75 -0.90 -18.24 29.39
C ALA A 75 -0.58 -17.92 27.91
N THR A 76 -1.35 -18.49 26.97
CA THR A 76 -1.26 -18.26 25.51
C THR A 76 -1.37 -16.79 25.11
N SER A 77 -2.23 -16.04 25.79
CA SER A 77 -2.48 -14.64 25.47
C SER A 77 -1.24 -13.76 25.63
N LEU A 78 -0.25 -14.15 26.46
CA LEU A 78 0.95 -13.36 26.73
C LEU A 78 1.86 -13.19 25.50
N TRP A 79 1.95 -14.20 24.62
CA TRP A 79 2.77 -14.09 23.41
C TRP A 79 1.93 -13.87 22.16
N GLU A 80 0.71 -14.40 22.08
CA GLU A 80 -0.19 -14.21 20.93
C GLU A 80 -0.55 -12.74 20.71
N ASN A 81 -0.81 -12.01 21.79
CA ASN A 81 -1.19 -10.59 21.74
C ASN A 81 -0.01 -9.62 21.89
N PHE A 82 1.22 -10.13 22.03
CA PHE A 82 2.38 -9.28 22.28
C PHE A 82 2.60 -8.24 21.17
N GLY A 83 2.29 -8.58 19.92
CA GLY A 83 2.38 -7.66 18.78
C GLY A 83 1.38 -6.52 18.82
N LEU A 84 0.22 -6.72 19.45
CA LEU A 84 -0.80 -5.68 19.62
C LEU A 84 -0.40 -4.69 20.72
N VAL A 85 0.16 -5.20 21.82
CA VAL A 85 0.55 -4.37 22.97
C VAL A 85 1.90 -3.68 22.75
N PHE A 86 2.87 -4.37 22.14
CA PHE A 86 4.24 -3.89 21.95
C PHE A 86 4.76 -4.04 20.51
N PRO A 87 4.17 -3.33 19.52
CA PRO A 87 4.51 -3.50 18.10
C PRO A 87 5.98 -3.19 17.79
N LYS A 88 6.56 -2.17 18.43
CA LYS A 88 7.97 -1.79 18.24
C LYS A 88 8.94 -2.86 18.78
N ALA A 89 8.63 -3.44 19.93
CA ALA A 89 9.46 -4.48 20.54
C ALA A 89 9.41 -5.78 19.73
N LEU A 90 8.22 -6.16 19.24
CA LEU A 90 8.07 -7.29 18.33
C LEU A 90 8.86 -7.08 17.03
N ALA A 91 8.81 -5.87 16.45
CA ALA A 91 9.57 -5.54 15.25
C ALA A 91 11.09 -5.66 15.49
N ALA A 92 11.60 -5.21 16.64
CA ALA A 92 13.00 -5.35 17.01
C ALA A 92 13.42 -6.82 17.15
N ARG A 93 12.64 -7.65 17.88
CA ARG A 93 12.88 -9.09 18.01
C ARG A 93 12.85 -9.80 16.65
N ARG A 94 11.93 -9.42 15.77
CA ARG A 94 11.86 -9.94 14.40
C ARG A 94 13.11 -9.60 13.60
N ARG A 95 13.63 -8.36 13.69
CA ARG A 95 14.89 -7.97 13.02
C ARG A 95 16.07 -8.79 13.53
N GLN A 96 16.20 -8.97 14.84
CA GLN A 96 17.26 -9.79 15.43
C GLN A 96 17.21 -11.24 14.93
N LEU A 97 16.03 -11.85 14.82
CA LEU A 97 15.89 -13.17 14.22
C LEU A 97 16.25 -13.17 12.73
N MET A 98 15.82 -12.15 11.98
CA MET A 98 16.21 -12.04 10.57
C MET A 98 17.72 -11.96 10.40
N GLU A 99 18.43 -11.21 11.24
CA GLU A 99 19.90 -11.15 11.25
C GLU A 99 20.51 -12.50 11.63
N GLN A 100 20.02 -13.15 12.70
CA GLN A 100 20.50 -14.45 13.17
C GLN A 100 20.44 -15.54 12.10
N TYR A 101 19.39 -15.54 11.28
CA TYR A 101 19.19 -16.52 10.21
C TYR A 101 19.57 -15.98 8.81
N SER A 102 20.28 -14.85 8.74
CA SER A 102 20.70 -14.19 7.50
C SER A 102 19.57 -14.01 6.47
N LEU A 103 18.39 -13.62 6.95
CA LEU A 103 17.22 -13.38 6.13
C LEU A 103 17.30 -11.98 5.50
N THR A 104 18.07 -11.86 4.43
CA THR A 104 18.34 -10.60 3.73
C THR A 104 17.10 -10.05 3.02
N ALA A 105 17.14 -8.76 2.67
CA ALA A 105 16.08 -8.11 1.90
C ALA A 105 15.79 -8.82 0.57
N GLU A 106 16.81 -9.41 -0.05
CA GLU A 106 16.77 -10.12 -1.33
C GLU A 106 15.90 -11.40 -1.30
N LEU A 107 15.68 -11.98 -0.11
CA LEU A 107 14.80 -13.13 0.06
C LEU A 107 13.32 -12.74 0.03
N TRP A 108 13.02 -11.49 0.32
CA TRP A 108 11.66 -10.98 0.36
C TRP A 108 11.33 -10.37 -0.99
N GLY A 109 10.12 -10.63 -1.48
CA GLY A 109 9.65 -10.30 -2.81
C GLY A 109 9.88 -8.86 -3.26
N LEU A 110 9.60 -8.60 -4.54
CA LEU A 110 9.42 -7.22 -4.98
C LEU A 110 8.24 -6.59 -4.26
N SER A 111 8.51 -5.70 -3.32
CA SER A 111 7.48 -4.86 -2.72
C SER A 111 7.11 -3.75 -3.71
N LEU A 112 6.38 -4.10 -4.77
CA LEU A 112 5.80 -3.12 -5.66
C LEU A 112 4.76 -2.30 -4.90
N ASP A 113 4.84 -1.00 -5.06
CA ASP A 113 3.88 -0.07 -4.48
C ASP A 113 2.46 -0.34 -5.04
N PRO A 114 1.43 -0.51 -4.19
CA PRO A 114 0.05 -0.71 -4.64
C PRO A 114 -0.45 0.36 -5.62
N HIS A 115 0.00 1.60 -5.48
CA HIS A 115 -0.35 2.66 -6.43
C HIS A 115 0.30 2.41 -7.80
N LEU A 116 1.56 1.98 -7.83
CA LEU A 116 2.25 1.65 -9.07
C LEU A 116 1.59 0.46 -9.79
N ILE A 117 1.20 -0.58 -9.05
CA ILE A 117 0.43 -1.72 -9.59
C ILE A 117 -0.87 -1.21 -10.24
N THR A 118 -1.61 -0.37 -9.52
CA THR A 118 -2.86 0.21 -10.03
C THR A 118 -2.63 1.03 -11.30
N ILE A 119 -1.57 1.83 -11.34
CA ILE A 119 -1.22 2.63 -12.52
C ILE A 119 -0.89 1.73 -13.70
N LEU A 120 -0.04 0.72 -13.52
CA LEU A 120 0.44 -0.13 -14.61
C LEU A 120 -0.63 -1.06 -15.17
N PHE A 121 -1.46 -1.66 -14.31
CA PHE A 121 -2.35 -2.75 -14.71
C PHE A 121 -3.82 -2.36 -14.80
N HIS A 122 -4.20 -1.19 -14.31
CA HIS A 122 -5.60 -0.73 -14.36
C HIS A 122 -5.79 0.59 -15.07
N ILE A 123 -4.85 1.54 -14.95
CA ILE A 123 -4.97 2.87 -15.57
C ILE A 123 -4.30 2.92 -16.95
N LEU A 124 -3.02 2.53 -17.05
CA LEU A 124 -2.26 2.52 -18.29
C LEU A 124 -2.99 1.77 -19.43
N PRO A 125 -3.58 0.58 -19.22
CA PRO A 125 -4.27 -0.15 -20.29
C PRO A 125 -5.45 0.62 -20.91
N HIS A 126 -6.10 1.49 -20.14
CA HIS A 126 -7.21 2.31 -20.63
C HIS A 126 -6.75 3.36 -21.66
N PHE A 127 -5.56 3.91 -21.46
CA PHE A 127 -5.01 4.98 -22.30
C PHE A 127 -4.09 4.50 -23.42
N LEU A 128 -3.70 3.21 -23.42
CA LEU A 128 -2.98 2.58 -24.50
C LEU A 128 -3.98 2.05 -25.55
N ARG A 129 -4.20 2.84 -26.62
CA ARG A 129 -4.95 2.36 -27.79
C ARG A 129 -4.14 1.25 -28.50
N ARG A 130 -4.81 0.14 -28.83
CA ARG A 130 -4.36 -0.79 -29.88
C ARG A 130 -4.88 -0.28 -31.22
N GLU A 131 -4.00 -0.02 -32.16
CA GLU A 131 -4.41 0.07 -33.56
C GLU A 131 -4.98 -1.30 -33.98
N GLY A 132 -6.22 -1.33 -34.52
CA GLY A 132 -6.78 -2.49 -35.19
C GLY A 132 -7.53 -3.55 -34.35
N LEU A 133 -7.79 -3.35 -33.06
CA LEU A 133 -8.61 -4.28 -32.25
C LEU A 133 -9.82 -3.55 -31.60
N PRO A 134 -10.96 -4.23 -31.37
CA PRO A 134 -12.16 -3.61 -30.80
C PRO A 134 -11.88 -2.98 -29.43
N LEU A 135 -12.51 -1.83 -29.15
CA LEU A 135 -12.42 -1.05 -27.91
C LEU A 135 -12.64 -1.87 -26.61
N ALA A 136 -13.22 -3.07 -26.69
CA ALA A 136 -13.68 -3.85 -25.55
C ALA A 136 -12.64 -4.81 -24.94
N SER A 137 -11.50 -5.06 -25.57
CA SER A 137 -10.50 -6.00 -25.02
C SER A 137 -9.49 -5.29 -24.12
N ARG A 138 -9.71 -5.32 -22.79
CA ARG A 138 -8.72 -4.87 -21.80
C ARG A 138 -7.43 -5.67 -21.96
N LEU A 139 -6.28 -4.98 -22.01
CA LEU A 139 -4.97 -5.65 -22.00
C LEU A 139 -4.83 -6.45 -20.70
N LYS A 140 -4.48 -7.73 -20.81
CA LYS A 140 -4.08 -8.54 -19.65
C LYS A 140 -2.72 -8.05 -19.13
N GLU A 141 -2.43 -8.29 -17.86
CA GLU A 141 -1.18 -7.87 -17.21
C GLU A 141 0.07 -8.30 -17.99
N ASP A 142 0.11 -9.55 -18.46
CA ASP A 142 1.19 -10.07 -19.30
C ASP A 142 1.40 -9.26 -20.59
N GLN A 143 0.31 -8.83 -21.23
CA GLN A 143 0.37 -8.06 -22.47
C GLN A 143 0.87 -6.64 -22.22
N VAL A 144 0.55 -6.07 -21.06
CA VAL A 144 1.09 -4.77 -20.62
C VAL A 144 2.59 -4.90 -20.41
N LEU A 145 3.04 -5.94 -19.71
CA LEU A 145 4.47 -6.17 -19.45
C LEU A 145 5.23 -6.43 -20.75
N ASP A 146 4.70 -7.24 -21.67
CA ASP A 146 5.31 -7.47 -22.98
C ASP A 146 5.44 -6.16 -23.79
N LEU A 147 4.42 -5.31 -23.74
CA LEU A 147 4.46 -4.00 -24.37
C LEU A 147 5.53 -3.12 -23.73
N LEU A 148 5.64 -3.11 -22.41
CA LEU A 148 6.67 -2.36 -21.70
C LEU A 148 8.07 -2.89 -22.02
N CYS A 149 8.29 -4.21 -22.07
CA CYS A 149 9.56 -4.82 -22.47
C CYS A 149 10.00 -4.37 -23.87
N ARG A 150 9.07 -4.24 -24.82
CA ARG A 150 9.37 -3.79 -26.19
C ARG A 150 9.73 -2.31 -26.28
N ASN A 151 9.15 -1.48 -25.42
CA ASN A 151 9.29 -0.02 -25.48
C ASN A 151 10.33 0.54 -24.51
N LEU A 152 10.74 -0.23 -23.49
CA LEU A 152 11.71 0.19 -22.48
C LEU A 152 13.06 -0.48 -22.69
N ARG A 153 14.10 0.35 -22.77
CA ARG A 153 15.48 -0.12 -22.64
C ARG A 153 15.81 -0.29 -21.16
N VAL A 154 15.73 -1.53 -20.67
CA VAL A 154 16.03 -1.87 -19.28
C VAL A 154 17.55 -2.01 -19.08
N PRO A 155 18.16 -1.30 -18.11
CA PRO A 155 19.57 -1.48 -17.80
C PRO A 155 19.88 -2.92 -17.31
N GLY A 156 21.00 -3.49 -17.75
CA GLY A 156 21.37 -4.88 -17.44
C GLY A 156 21.54 -5.20 -15.94
N ARG A 157 21.65 -4.20 -15.06
CA ARG A 157 21.60 -4.43 -13.60
C ARG A 157 20.29 -5.07 -13.15
N TYR A 158 19.16 -4.65 -13.73
CA TYR A 158 17.84 -5.16 -13.36
C TYR A 158 17.56 -6.55 -13.93
N VAL A 159 18.17 -6.87 -15.07
CA VAL A 159 18.16 -8.23 -15.61
C VAL A 159 18.89 -9.17 -14.65
N ARG A 160 20.07 -8.77 -14.16
CA ARG A 160 20.81 -9.54 -13.14
C ARG A 160 20.05 -9.66 -11.82
N GLU A 161 19.40 -8.59 -11.36
CA GLU A 161 18.54 -8.65 -10.17
C GLU A 161 17.34 -9.58 -10.37
N ALA A 162 16.71 -9.57 -11.55
CA ALA A 162 15.64 -10.50 -11.90
C ALA A 162 16.12 -11.97 -11.92
N GLN A 163 17.34 -12.21 -12.41
CA GLN A 163 17.99 -13.54 -12.36
C GLN A 163 18.26 -13.98 -10.91
N ASN A 164 18.82 -13.09 -10.08
CA ASN A 164 19.05 -13.35 -8.67
C ASN A 164 17.74 -13.64 -7.93
N TYR A 165 16.66 -12.92 -8.27
CA TYR A 165 15.34 -13.15 -7.72
C TYR A 165 14.79 -14.54 -8.04
N LYS A 166 15.02 -15.03 -9.27
CA LYS A 166 14.65 -16.40 -9.66
C LYS A 166 15.47 -17.47 -8.96
N ASN A 167 16.65 -17.14 -8.44
CA ASN A 167 17.48 -18.12 -7.75
C ASN A 167 16.77 -18.58 -6.47
N LEU A 168 16.26 -19.82 -6.49
CA LEU A 168 15.55 -20.42 -5.36
C LEU A 168 16.52 -20.93 -4.27
N ARG A 169 17.81 -21.09 -4.60
CA ARG A 169 18.79 -21.70 -3.70
C ARG A 169 18.90 -20.95 -2.36
N PRO A 170 19.05 -19.61 -2.32
CA PRO A 170 19.08 -18.87 -1.05
C PRO A 170 17.80 -19.02 -0.22
N LEU A 171 16.63 -19.16 -0.86
CA LEU A 171 15.37 -19.40 -0.14
C LEU A 171 15.32 -20.80 0.45
N LYS A 172 15.70 -21.83 -0.31
CA LYS A 172 15.74 -23.22 0.16
C LYS A 172 16.73 -23.38 1.32
N GLU A 173 17.94 -22.86 1.19
CA GLU A 173 18.95 -22.87 2.26
C GLU A 173 18.46 -22.12 3.52
N SER A 174 17.76 -21.00 3.35
CA SER A 174 17.19 -20.26 4.48
C SER A 174 16.02 -20.99 5.14
N LEU A 175 15.20 -21.69 4.35
CA LEU A 175 14.10 -22.49 4.84
C LEU A 175 14.59 -23.71 5.64
N GLU A 176 15.60 -24.42 5.14
CA GLU A 176 16.29 -25.52 5.83
C GLU A 176 16.91 -25.07 7.17
N ARG A 177 17.52 -23.88 7.20
CA ARG A 177 18.03 -23.27 8.45
C ARG A 177 16.92 -22.99 9.47
N LEU A 178 15.76 -22.51 9.01
CA LEU A 178 14.61 -22.29 9.90
C LEU A 178 13.99 -23.61 10.37
N GLU A 179 13.95 -24.64 9.52
CA GLU A 179 13.44 -25.96 9.87
C GLU A 179 14.32 -26.65 10.89
N SER A 180 15.65 -26.56 10.73
CA SER A 180 16.64 -27.07 11.68
C SER A 180 16.54 -26.40 13.05
N ALA A 181 16.05 -25.16 13.10
CA ALA A 181 15.83 -24.40 14.33
C ALA A 181 14.44 -24.59 14.94
N SER A 182 13.55 -25.36 14.28
CA SER A 182 12.20 -25.59 14.77
C SER A 182 12.24 -26.49 16.00
N LYS A 183 11.83 -25.95 17.14
CA LYS A 183 11.67 -26.71 18.39
C LYS A 183 10.19 -26.96 18.68
N PRO A 184 9.85 -28.08 19.35
CA PRO A 184 8.51 -28.27 19.87
C PRO A 184 8.17 -27.14 20.85
N ARG A 185 6.89 -26.76 20.90
CA ARG A 185 6.44 -25.69 21.78
C ARG A 185 6.56 -26.15 23.24
N PRO A 186 7.29 -25.43 24.12
CA PRO A 186 7.40 -25.81 25.52
C PRO A 186 6.07 -25.57 26.22
N SER A 187 5.63 -26.54 27.03
CA SER A 187 4.51 -26.36 27.94
C SER A 187 4.96 -25.62 29.20
N LEU A 188 4.07 -24.79 29.74
CA LEU A 188 4.30 -24.19 31.05
C LEU A 188 3.98 -25.28 32.12
N PRO A 189 4.86 -25.54 33.09
CA PRO A 189 4.60 -26.55 34.11
C PRO A 189 3.41 -26.12 34.98
N GLU A 190 2.55 -27.08 35.31
CA GLU A 190 1.46 -26.88 36.28
C GLU A 190 2.04 -26.66 37.67
N GLY A 191 1.38 -25.80 38.47
CA GLY A 191 1.81 -25.46 39.82
C GLY A 191 2.61 -24.16 39.89
N PHE A 192 3.53 -24.07 40.87
CA PHE A 192 4.28 -22.86 41.14
C PHE A 192 5.34 -22.61 40.07
N VAL A 193 5.33 -21.39 39.52
CA VAL A 193 6.26 -20.94 38.48
C VAL A 193 6.86 -19.60 38.89
N THR A 194 8.18 -19.47 38.79
CA THR A 194 8.87 -18.20 39.06
C THR A 194 8.76 -17.25 37.87
N GLY A 195 8.94 -15.95 38.10
CA GLY A 195 9.00 -14.97 37.02
C GLY A 195 10.09 -15.25 35.99
N THR A 196 11.21 -15.87 36.38
CA THR A 196 12.28 -16.32 35.46
C THR A 196 11.84 -17.50 34.59
N GLN A 197 11.18 -18.50 35.16
CA GLN A 197 10.63 -19.62 34.39
C GLN A 197 9.56 -19.16 33.41
N LEU A 198 8.66 -18.28 33.86
CA LEU A 198 7.63 -17.69 33.02
C LEU A 198 8.24 -16.86 31.88
N ARG A 199 9.28 -16.06 32.17
CA ARG A 199 10.02 -15.31 31.15
C ARG A 199 10.62 -16.24 30.10
N ASN A 200 11.37 -17.25 30.52
CA ASN A 200 12.06 -18.17 29.60
C ASN A 200 11.06 -18.88 28.69
N TRP A 201 9.98 -19.42 29.27
CA TRP A 201 8.91 -20.05 28.50
C TRP A 201 8.25 -19.05 27.53
N TRP A 202 8.00 -17.81 27.95
CA TRP A 202 7.40 -16.77 27.10
C TRP A 202 8.33 -16.41 25.94
N GLU A 203 9.63 -16.23 26.19
CA GLU A 203 10.62 -15.92 25.17
C GLU A 203 10.76 -17.04 24.15
N GLU A 204 10.75 -18.30 24.59
CA GLU A 204 10.79 -19.46 23.70
C GLU A 204 9.52 -19.57 22.85
N ASN A 205 8.33 -19.41 23.43
CA ASN A 205 7.07 -19.44 22.69
C ASN A 205 6.97 -18.31 21.66
N LEU A 206 7.35 -17.09 22.05
CA LEU A 206 7.38 -15.94 21.14
C LEU A 206 8.37 -16.17 19.98
N ARG A 207 9.54 -16.73 20.28
CA ARG A 207 10.53 -17.09 19.26
C ARG A 207 9.99 -18.12 18.29
N ILE A 208 9.33 -19.18 18.77
CA ILE A 208 8.72 -20.22 17.92
C ILE A 208 7.66 -19.62 17.00
N ASP A 209 6.78 -18.75 17.50
CA ASP A 209 5.75 -18.11 16.68
C ASP A 209 6.34 -17.19 15.61
N LEU A 210 7.38 -16.43 15.97
CA LEU A 210 8.12 -15.62 15.01
C LEU A 210 8.77 -16.48 13.92
N LEU A 211 9.46 -17.56 14.28
CA LEU A 211 10.06 -18.50 13.32
C LEU A 211 8.99 -19.12 12.40
N LYS A 212 7.86 -19.56 12.97
CA LYS A 212 6.72 -20.10 12.21
C LYS A 212 6.14 -19.06 11.25
N SER A 213 6.06 -17.80 11.65
CA SER A 213 5.60 -16.71 10.77
C SER A 213 6.59 -16.42 9.62
N LEU A 214 7.90 -16.45 9.90
CA LEU A 214 8.96 -16.27 8.91
C LEU A 214 8.99 -17.42 7.92
N ARG A 215 8.88 -18.68 8.39
CA ARG A 215 8.78 -19.87 7.54
C ARG A 215 7.57 -19.80 6.62
N ARG A 216 6.38 -19.46 7.15
CA ARG A 216 5.17 -19.25 6.33
C ARG A 216 5.35 -18.16 5.28
N ARG A 217 6.12 -17.12 5.57
CA ARG A 217 6.43 -16.08 4.59
C ARG A 217 7.40 -16.60 3.52
N LEU A 218 8.49 -17.27 3.89
CA LEU A 218 9.43 -17.85 2.92
C LEU A 218 8.79 -18.92 2.03
N LEU A 219 7.89 -19.74 2.57
CA LEU A 219 7.13 -20.72 1.79
C LEU A 219 6.27 -20.04 0.72
N ARG A 220 5.58 -18.94 1.07
CA ARG A 220 4.81 -18.14 0.10
C ARG A 220 5.70 -17.53 -0.98
N GLU A 221 6.83 -16.96 -0.58
CA GLU A 221 7.81 -16.38 -1.52
C GLU A 221 8.42 -17.44 -2.44
N LEU A 222 8.68 -18.65 -1.93
CA LEU A 222 9.16 -19.78 -2.72
C LEU A 222 8.09 -20.21 -3.73
N GLU A 223 6.85 -20.40 -3.29
CA GLU A 223 5.73 -20.77 -4.15
C GLU A 223 5.46 -19.71 -5.23
N GLU A 224 5.52 -18.42 -4.87
CA GLU A 224 5.40 -17.32 -5.82
C GLU A 224 6.54 -17.34 -6.85
N ARG A 225 7.79 -17.52 -6.43
CA ARG A 225 8.95 -17.59 -7.34
C ARG A 225 8.91 -18.83 -8.24
N GLU A 226 8.45 -19.96 -7.74
CA GLU A 226 8.25 -21.18 -8.54
C GLU A 226 7.17 -20.99 -9.60
N ARG A 227 6.07 -20.30 -9.25
CA ARG A 227 5.00 -19.95 -10.21
C ARG A 227 5.44 -18.98 -11.30
N LEU A 228 6.38 -18.08 -11.02
CA LEU A 228 6.83 -17.05 -11.97
C LEU A 228 7.63 -17.62 -13.16
N GLY A 229 8.16 -18.85 -13.07
CA GLY A 229 8.74 -19.59 -14.20
C GLY A 229 9.88 -18.89 -14.96
N ASN A 230 10.32 -19.51 -16.07
CA ASN A 230 11.41 -18.96 -16.90
C ASN A 230 10.96 -17.81 -17.81
N SER A 231 9.68 -17.73 -18.17
CA SER A 231 9.13 -16.82 -19.18
C SER A 231 8.96 -15.36 -18.76
N GLN A 232 9.34 -14.99 -17.52
CA GLN A 232 9.07 -13.66 -16.97
C GLN A 232 10.32 -12.85 -16.57
N GLU A 233 11.53 -13.23 -16.98
CA GLU A 233 12.75 -12.49 -16.59
C GLU A 233 12.71 -11.03 -17.01
N ASP A 234 12.44 -10.79 -18.28
CA ASP A 234 12.38 -9.45 -18.85
C ASP A 234 11.26 -8.64 -18.21
N ARG A 235 10.11 -9.29 -17.94
CA ARG A 235 8.96 -8.68 -17.29
C ARG A 235 9.29 -8.25 -15.86
N LEU A 236 10.01 -9.10 -15.12
CA LEU A 236 10.46 -8.83 -13.76
C LEU A 236 11.49 -7.69 -13.74
N ALA A 237 12.44 -7.70 -14.68
CA ALA A 237 13.44 -6.66 -14.85
C ALA A 237 12.79 -5.30 -15.17
N VAL A 238 11.73 -5.28 -16.00
CA VAL A 238 10.93 -4.07 -16.25
C VAL A 238 10.25 -3.57 -14.97
N LEU A 239 9.63 -4.46 -14.19
CA LEU A 239 8.97 -4.08 -12.94
C LEU A 239 9.94 -3.50 -11.92
N LEU A 240 11.10 -4.15 -11.74
CA LEU A 240 12.23 -3.66 -10.94
C LEU A 240 12.66 -2.26 -11.37
N TYR A 241 12.89 -2.10 -12.67
CA TYR A 241 13.31 -0.83 -13.26
C TYR A 241 12.29 0.28 -13.04
N LEU A 242 11.00 0.01 -13.25
CA LEU A 242 9.92 0.97 -13.04
C LEU A 242 9.72 1.33 -11.56
N ALA A 243 9.88 0.35 -10.66
CA ALA A 243 9.78 0.57 -9.23
C ALA A 243 10.90 1.49 -8.70
N GLU A 244 12.14 1.35 -9.20
CA GLU A 244 13.23 2.25 -8.83
C GLU A 244 13.12 3.60 -9.52
N ARG A 245 12.94 3.62 -10.86
CA ARG A 245 12.86 4.84 -11.65
C ARG A 245 11.68 5.72 -11.24
N GLY A 246 10.56 5.10 -10.88
CA GLY A 246 9.33 5.79 -10.45
C GLY A 246 8.69 6.65 -11.54
N ALA A 247 9.04 6.45 -12.81
CA ALA A 247 8.48 7.21 -13.92
C ALA A 247 8.45 6.43 -15.24
N LEU A 248 7.43 6.69 -16.05
CA LEU A 248 7.21 6.12 -17.38
C LEU A 248 6.49 7.14 -18.24
N GLU A 249 6.80 7.18 -19.53
CA GLU A 249 5.95 7.81 -20.53
C GLU A 249 5.90 6.93 -21.79
N LEU A 250 4.69 6.69 -22.29
CA LEU A 250 4.41 5.80 -23.40
C LEU A 250 3.15 6.28 -24.12
N ASN A 251 3.25 6.55 -25.43
CA ASN A 251 2.14 7.03 -26.26
C ASN A 251 1.38 8.22 -25.64
N GLY A 252 2.13 9.15 -25.05
CA GLY A 252 1.61 10.34 -24.38
C GLY A 252 0.94 10.09 -23.03
N PHE A 253 0.76 8.85 -22.58
CA PHE A 253 0.39 8.56 -21.19
C PHE A 253 1.66 8.39 -20.36
N GLY A 254 1.69 8.92 -19.15
CA GLY A 254 2.83 8.73 -18.27
C GLY A 254 2.50 8.86 -16.80
N PHE A 255 3.50 8.54 -15.98
CA PHE A 255 3.47 8.84 -14.55
C PHE A 255 4.86 9.19 -14.04
N SER A 256 4.91 9.87 -12.90
CA SER A 256 6.16 10.21 -12.20
C SER A 256 5.95 10.26 -10.69
N ARG A 257 6.90 9.75 -9.92
CA ARG A 257 6.88 9.77 -8.46
C ARG A 257 7.02 11.22 -7.94
N ILE A 258 6.24 11.55 -6.91
CA ILE A 258 6.28 12.84 -6.23
C ILE A 258 7.29 12.76 -5.09
N GLY A 259 8.51 13.26 -5.31
CA GLY A 259 9.55 13.25 -4.28
C GLY A 259 9.96 11.83 -3.85
N LYS A 260 10.06 11.61 -2.54
CA LYS A 260 10.47 10.31 -1.94
C LYS A 260 9.29 9.49 -1.41
N SER A 261 8.05 9.94 -1.59
CA SER A 261 6.86 9.22 -1.13
C SER A 261 6.39 8.18 -2.17
N GLN A 262 5.50 7.28 -1.75
CA GLN A 262 4.79 6.32 -2.62
C GLN A 262 3.57 6.99 -3.31
N GLU A 263 3.80 8.21 -3.80
CA GLU A 263 2.79 9.03 -4.46
C GLU A 263 3.24 9.32 -5.89
N TYR A 264 2.30 9.32 -6.84
CA TYR A 264 2.58 9.58 -8.24
C TYR A 264 1.69 10.67 -8.80
N ARG A 265 2.22 11.38 -9.80
CA ARG A 265 1.44 12.13 -10.76
C ARG A 265 1.24 11.25 -11.98
N ILE A 266 0.00 11.00 -12.34
CA ILE A 266 -0.40 10.28 -13.54
C ILE A 266 -0.88 11.32 -14.54
N TYR A 267 -0.43 11.26 -15.78
CA TYR A 267 -0.74 12.27 -16.77
C TYR A 267 -0.98 11.71 -18.16
N LYS A 268 -1.69 12.48 -18.98
CA LYS A 268 -1.88 12.24 -20.40
C LYS A 268 -1.62 13.54 -21.16
N ARG A 269 -0.86 13.42 -22.25
CA ARG A 269 -0.63 14.50 -23.23
C ARG A 269 -1.87 14.70 -24.08
N THR A 270 -2.26 15.95 -24.27
CA THR A 270 -3.41 16.31 -25.09
C THR A 270 -3.10 16.20 -26.59
N GLY A 271 -1.83 16.35 -26.97
CA GLY A 271 -1.47 16.75 -28.32
C GLY A 271 -1.81 18.22 -28.57
N ALA A 272 -1.31 18.78 -29.67
CA ALA A 272 -1.76 20.09 -30.14
C ALA A 272 -3.20 19.98 -30.67
N PHE A 273 -4.02 20.97 -30.37
CA PHE A 273 -5.42 21.01 -30.79
C PHE A 273 -5.82 22.45 -31.11
N ALA A 274 -6.92 22.63 -31.84
CA ALA A 274 -7.45 23.96 -32.11
C ALA A 274 -8.86 24.14 -31.54
N LEU A 275 -9.14 25.36 -31.11
CA LEU A 275 -10.49 25.79 -30.72
C LEU A 275 -10.95 26.93 -31.63
N GLN A 276 -12.24 26.94 -31.92
CA GLN A 276 -12.90 27.99 -32.67
C GLN A 276 -13.67 28.91 -31.72
N ASP A 277 -13.54 30.23 -31.89
CA ASP A 277 -14.34 31.21 -31.14
C ASP A 277 -15.74 31.47 -31.75
N TYR A 278 -16.50 32.36 -31.11
CA TYR A 278 -17.82 32.79 -31.55
C TYR A 278 -17.84 33.40 -32.97
N TYR A 279 -16.75 34.01 -33.40
CA TYR A 279 -16.62 34.64 -34.72
C TYR A 279 -16.04 33.68 -35.78
N GLY A 280 -15.85 32.41 -35.42
CA GLY A 280 -15.30 31.41 -36.33
C GLY A 280 -13.77 31.43 -36.44
N ARG A 281 -13.07 32.25 -35.66
CA ARG A 281 -11.59 32.35 -35.68
C ARG A 281 -10.99 31.16 -34.96
N LEU A 282 -9.85 30.68 -35.46
CA LEU A 282 -9.16 29.50 -34.93
C LEU A 282 -7.99 29.91 -34.03
N TYR A 283 -7.83 29.19 -32.93
CA TYR A 283 -6.76 29.34 -31.96
C TYR A 283 -6.06 27.99 -31.79
N LEU A 284 -4.76 27.94 -32.09
CA LEU A 284 -3.93 26.75 -31.98
C LEU A 284 -3.33 26.67 -30.59
N PHE A 285 -3.77 25.66 -29.84
CA PHE A 285 -3.29 25.35 -28.51
C PHE A 285 -2.15 24.32 -28.59
N PRO A 286 -0.99 24.59 -27.96
CA PRO A 286 0.11 23.66 -27.97
C PRO A 286 -0.20 22.42 -27.11
N ASP A 287 0.60 21.37 -27.27
CA ASP A 287 0.48 20.17 -26.45
C ASP A 287 0.76 20.47 -24.96
N CYS A 288 -0.01 19.87 -24.06
CA CYS A 288 0.17 19.98 -22.61
C CYS A 288 -0.13 18.66 -21.90
N ARG A 289 0.38 18.52 -20.67
CA ARG A 289 0.10 17.37 -19.80
C ARG A 289 -1.00 17.71 -18.82
N VAL A 290 -2.13 17.02 -18.95
CA VAL A 290 -3.18 16.97 -17.94
C VAL A 290 -2.85 15.84 -16.97
N ALA A 291 -2.81 16.14 -15.68
CA ALA A 291 -2.38 15.21 -14.65
C ALA A 291 -3.33 15.15 -13.46
N VAL A 292 -3.28 14.03 -12.76
CA VAL A 292 -3.91 13.81 -11.45
C VAL A 292 -2.88 13.24 -10.48
N SER A 293 -3.03 13.57 -9.20
CA SER A 293 -2.16 13.04 -8.14
C SER A 293 -2.80 11.83 -7.48
N THR A 294 -2.01 10.81 -7.14
CA THR A 294 -2.47 9.72 -6.27
C THR A 294 -2.61 10.17 -4.81
N SER A 295 -2.06 11.34 -4.47
CA SER A 295 -2.20 11.96 -3.15
C SER A 295 -3.12 13.17 -3.17
N GLY A 296 -3.91 13.29 -2.09
CA GLY A 296 -4.87 14.37 -1.94
C GLY A 296 -6.12 14.18 -2.80
N ARG A 297 -6.64 15.29 -3.34
CA ARG A 297 -7.86 15.29 -4.16
C ARG A 297 -7.50 14.93 -5.60
N LEU A 298 -8.28 14.04 -6.22
CA LEU A 298 -8.19 13.74 -7.66
C LEU A 298 -8.74 14.89 -8.51
N ARG A 299 -8.05 16.04 -8.48
CA ARG A 299 -8.36 17.19 -9.33
C ARG A 299 -7.40 17.20 -10.53
N PRO A 300 -7.92 17.34 -11.75
CA PRO A 300 -7.06 17.47 -12.92
C PRO A 300 -6.34 18.81 -12.91
N VAL A 301 -5.04 18.77 -13.17
CA VAL A 301 -4.16 19.93 -13.27
C VAL A 301 -3.42 19.92 -14.60
N VAL A 302 -3.10 21.10 -15.14
CA VAL A 302 -2.15 21.23 -16.24
C VAL A 302 -0.76 21.41 -15.66
N LEU A 303 0.15 20.48 -15.92
CA LEU A 303 1.50 20.50 -15.37
C LEU A 303 2.38 21.58 -15.99
N ASP A 304 2.19 21.83 -17.27
CA ASP A 304 3.01 22.76 -18.05
C ASP A 304 2.59 24.21 -17.81
N HIS A 305 3.51 25.14 -18.09
CA HIS A 305 3.18 26.57 -18.13
C HIS A 305 2.24 26.81 -19.31
N TYR A 306 0.95 26.91 -19.02
CA TYR A 306 -0.08 26.81 -20.05
C TYR A 306 -1.18 27.84 -19.83
N LYS A 307 -1.76 28.30 -20.94
CA LYS A 307 -2.90 29.21 -20.95
C LYS A 307 -4.07 28.56 -21.65
N HIS A 308 -5.24 28.68 -21.04
CA HIS A 308 -6.48 28.15 -21.58
C HIS A 308 -7.66 28.87 -20.92
N PRO A 309 -8.82 29.04 -21.59
CA PRO A 309 -9.99 29.67 -20.99
C PRO A 309 -10.43 29.05 -19.65
N PHE A 310 -10.25 27.74 -19.47
CA PHE A 310 -10.61 27.02 -18.23
C PHE A 310 -9.56 27.10 -17.12
N LEU A 311 -8.46 27.81 -17.36
CA LEU A 311 -7.39 28.03 -16.38
C LEU A 311 -7.44 29.47 -15.86
N ARG A 312 -7.00 29.65 -14.62
CA ARG A 312 -7.09 30.96 -13.94
C ARG A 312 -6.00 31.94 -14.39
N ARG A 313 -4.84 31.45 -14.82
CA ARG A 313 -3.62 32.22 -15.10
C ARG A 313 -2.84 31.60 -16.27
N HIS A 314 -1.71 32.20 -16.61
CA HIS A 314 -0.65 31.57 -17.42
C HIS A 314 0.49 31.15 -16.47
N ALA A 315 0.45 29.89 -16.04
CA ALA A 315 1.29 29.33 -14.99
C ALA A 315 1.32 27.79 -15.08
N ALA A 316 2.31 27.16 -14.45
CA ALA A 316 2.40 25.71 -14.31
C ALA A 316 1.58 25.20 -13.12
N GLY A 317 1.12 23.94 -13.18
CA GLY A 317 0.42 23.28 -12.08
C GLY A 317 -0.99 23.80 -11.79
N GLN A 318 -1.68 24.33 -12.80
CA GLN A 318 -2.98 24.95 -12.61
C GLN A 318 -4.12 23.92 -12.57
N GLU A 319 -5.00 24.04 -11.57
CA GLU A 319 -6.23 23.26 -11.50
C GLU A 319 -7.20 23.64 -12.63
N ILE A 320 -7.75 22.63 -13.30
CA ILE A 320 -8.81 22.78 -14.29
C ILE A 320 -10.14 22.91 -13.53
N CYS A 321 -10.86 24.01 -13.76
CA CYS A 321 -12.13 24.27 -13.07
C CYS A 321 -13.26 23.42 -13.69
N LEU A 322 -13.62 22.31 -13.03
CA LEU A 322 -14.76 21.47 -13.42
C LEU A 322 -16.09 21.98 -12.79
N LYS A 323 -17.22 21.68 -13.44
CA LYS A 323 -18.57 22.23 -13.10
C LYS A 323 -19.28 21.59 -11.89
N SER A 324 -18.73 20.59 -11.20
CA SER A 324 -19.46 19.83 -10.18
C SER A 324 -18.65 19.51 -8.91
N ASP A 325 -19.38 19.30 -7.80
CA ASP A 325 -18.98 18.96 -6.42
C ASP A 325 -18.19 17.63 -6.27
N THR A 326 -17.20 17.41 -7.12
CA THR A 326 -16.34 16.22 -7.18
C THR A 326 -15.23 16.26 -6.13
N VAL A 327 -15.60 16.73 -4.94
CA VAL A 327 -14.71 17.08 -3.86
C VAL A 327 -14.39 15.82 -3.05
N ASN A 328 -13.18 15.28 -3.25
CA ASN A 328 -12.55 14.20 -2.47
C ASN A 328 -12.83 12.75 -2.92
N LEU A 329 -12.77 12.44 -4.21
CA LEU A 329 -12.71 11.03 -4.62
C LEU A 329 -11.39 10.39 -4.14
N PRO A 330 -11.43 9.23 -3.45
CA PRO A 330 -10.22 8.51 -3.08
C PRO A 330 -9.54 7.94 -4.33
N PHE A 331 -8.24 7.70 -4.23
CA PHE A 331 -7.49 7.10 -5.33
C PHE A 331 -8.00 5.68 -5.64
N SER A 332 -8.48 5.51 -6.87
CA SER A 332 -8.80 4.24 -7.49
C SER A 332 -8.56 4.37 -8.99
N ALA A 333 -8.41 3.24 -9.70
CA ALA A 333 -8.21 3.26 -11.16
C ALA A 333 -9.36 4.00 -11.87
N GLN A 334 -10.61 3.69 -11.50
CA GLN A 334 -11.79 4.30 -12.09
C GLN A 334 -11.83 5.81 -11.88
N ASN A 335 -11.57 6.27 -10.66
CA ASN A 335 -11.62 7.70 -10.33
C ASN A 335 -10.48 8.46 -11.02
N ALA A 336 -9.28 7.87 -11.10
CA ALA A 336 -8.14 8.49 -11.77
C ALA A 336 -8.35 8.59 -13.29
N ILE A 337 -8.89 7.54 -13.93
CA ILE A 337 -9.27 7.54 -15.35
C ILE A 337 -10.29 8.64 -15.60
N TRP A 338 -11.39 8.63 -14.85
CA TRP A 338 -12.46 9.61 -15.00
C TRP A 338 -11.95 11.04 -14.82
N ALA A 339 -11.15 11.31 -13.79
CA ALA A 339 -10.62 12.66 -13.53
C ALA A 339 -9.67 13.14 -14.64
N LEU A 340 -8.86 12.25 -15.22
CA LEU A 340 -8.01 12.57 -16.37
C LEU A 340 -8.86 12.88 -17.61
N GLU A 341 -9.86 12.04 -17.90
CA GLU A 341 -10.75 12.24 -19.05
C GLU A 341 -11.55 13.54 -18.93
N GLU A 342 -12.13 13.82 -17.76
CA GLU A 342 -12.84 15.09 -17.51
C GLU A 342 -11.92 16.30 -17.64
N GLY A 343 -10.68 16.20 -17.14
CA GLY A 343 -9.68 17.26 -17.31
C GLY A 343 -9.37 17.53 -18.78
N ILE A 344 -9.15 16.49 -19.58
CA ILE A 344 -8.89 16.60 -21.01
C ILE A 344 -10.13 17.13 -21.76
N ASN A 345 -11.30 16.58 -21.46
CA ASN A 345 -12.56 16.99 -22.06
C ASN A 345 -12.91 18.44 -21.74
N ALA A 346 -12.60 18.92 -20.53
CA ALA A 346 -12.77 20.34 -20.19
C ALA A 346 -11.89 21.26 -21.06
N LEU A 347 -10.68 20.82 -21.43
CA LEU A 347 -9.84 21.58 -22.36
C LEU A 347 -10.36 21.52 -23.81
N PHE A 348 -10.76 20.35 -24.28
CA PHE A 348 -11.20 20.17 -25.67
C PHE A 348 -12.61 20.70 -25.96
N TYR A 349 -13.52 20.48 -25.04
CA TYR A 349 -14.97 20.60 -25.26
C TYR A 349 -15.66 21.47 -24.20
N GLY A 350 -14.94 21.90 -23.15
CA GLY A 350 -15.53 22.77 -22.13
C GLY A 350 -15.94 24.14 -22.69
N TYR A 351 -15.23 24.63 -23.71
CA TYR A 351 -15.49 25.93 -24.32
C TYR A 351 -16.59 25.86 -25.37
N ASP A 352 -17.73 26.49 -25.07
CA ASP A 352 -18.86 26.65 -25.97
C ASP A 352 -18.64 27.86 -26.90
N ARG A 353 -18.36 27.59 -28.18
CA ARG A 353 -18.17 28.64 -29.19
C ARG A 353 -19.40 29.51 -29.41
N ARG A 354 -20.60 29.05 -29.07
CA ARG A 354 -21.86 29.79 -29.29
C ARG A 354 -22.14 30.80 -28.18
N ARG A 355 -21.41 30.75 -27.06
CA ARG A 355 -21.62 31.62 -25.89
C ARG A 355 -20.47 32.61 -25.72
N ARG A 356 -20.79 33.89 -25.76
CA ARG A 356 -19.83 35.01 -25.63
C ARG A 356 -19.72 35.57 -24.20
N ASN A 357 -19.76 34.71 -23.16
CA ASN A 357 -19.89 35.18 -21.77
C ASN A 357 -18.67 34.87 -20.89
N GLY A 358 -18.19 35.88 -20.16
CA GLY A 358 -17.36 35.74 -18.95
C GLY A 358 -15.83 35.81 -19.13
N TYR A 359 -15.11 35.27 -18.13
CA TYR A 359 -13.64 35.14 -18.12
C TYR A 359 -13.10 34.00 -19.00
N HIS A 360 -14.00 33.27 -19.68
CA HIS A 360 -13.70 32.05 -20.44
C HIS A 360 -13.85 32.22 -21.96
N SER A 361 -13.76 33.44 -22.50
CA SER A 361 -13.82 33.64 -23.96
C SER A 361 -12.43 33.76 -24.58
N LEU A 362 -12.29 33.29 -25.82
CA LEU A 362 -11.05 33.35 -26.59
C LEU A 362 -10.83 34.74 -27.20
N ASP A 363 -11.91 35.43 -27.55
CA ASP A 363 -11.88 36.81 -28.04
C ASP A 363 -11.72 37.81 -26.89
N GLU A 364 -11.12 38.96 -27.16
CA GLU A 364 -11.05 40.06 -26.21
C GLU A 364 -12.31 40.94 -26.30
N PRO A 365 -13.17 40.96 -25.27
CA PRO A 365 -14.30 41.87 -25.25
C PRO A 365 -13.81 43.30 -25.01
N PRO A 366 -14.36 44.30 -25.74
CA PRO A 366 -13.94 45.68 -25.59
C PRO A 366 -14.14 46.19 -24.15
N GLY A 367 -13.11 46.81 -23.58
CA GLY A 367 -13.17 47.48 -22.28
C GLY A 367 -12.90 46.62 -21.04
N LYS A 368 -12.44 45.37 -21.17
CA LYS A 368 -12.05 44.53 -20.02
C LYS A 368 -10.55 44.24 -20.02
N LEU A 369 -9.82 44.74 -19.02
CA LEU A 369 -8.45 44.31 -18.72
C LEU A 369 -8.47 42.83 -18.30
N ARG A 370 -7.85 41.97 -19.11
CA ARG A 370 -7.66 40.54 -18.79
C ARG A 370 -6.20 40.29 -18.39
N LEU A 371 -6.01 39.27 -17.54
CA LEU A 371 -4.68 38.82 -17.15
C LEU A 371 -4.03 37.88 -18.18
N VAL A 372 -4.82 37.32 -19.10
CA VAL A 372 -4.40 36.35 -20.11
C VAL A 372 -5.10 36.65 -21.44
N HIS A 373 -4.31 36.81 -22.51
CA HIS A 373 -4.77 37.01 -23.89
C HIS A 373 -4.43 35.79 -24.75
N PHE A 374 -5.19 35.59 -25.83
CA PHE A 374 -5.06 34.42 -26.72
C PHE A 374 -4.73 34.79 -28.18
N ASP A 375 -4.57 36.07 -28.52
CA ASP A 375 -4.34 36.51 -29.91
C ASP A 375 -3.06 35.96 -30.53
N ASP A 376 -2.03 35.71 -29.73
CA ASP A 376 -0.79 35.03 -30.10
C ASP A 376 -0.98 33.53 -30.41
N TYR A 377 -2.12 32.92 -30.04
CA TYR A 377 -2.49 31.57 -30.48
C TYR A 377 -3.38 31.59 -31.73
N ARG A 378 -3.81 32.76 -32.18
CA ARG A 378 -4.70 32.89 -33.33
C ARG A 378 -3.96 32.52 -34.62
N ILE A 379 -4.60 31.67 -35.41
CA ILE A 379 -4.07 31.21 -36.71
C ILE A 379 -5.09 31.49 -37.82
N PRO A 380 -4.63 31.64 -39.08
CA PRO A 380 -5.53 31.77 -40.22
C PRO A 380 -6.25 30.44 -40.51
N ALA A 381 -7.40 30.50 -41.20
CA ALA A 381 -8.25 29.34 -41.43
C ALA A 381 -7.61 28.26 -42.33
N ASP A 382 -6.69 28.68 -43.20
CA ASP A 382 -5.91 27.87 -44.13
C ASP A 382 -4.56 27.41 -43.54
N HIS A 383 -4.37 27.51 -42.23
CA HIS A 383 -3.12 27.11 -41.58
C HIS A 383 -2.77 25.65 -41.92
N PRO A 384 -1.53 25.35 -42.39
CA PRO A 384 -1.16 24.04 -42.92
C PRO A 384 -1.43 22.86 -41.99
N LEU A 385 -1.26 23.04 -40.68
CA LEU A 385 -1.53 21.99 -39.68
C LEU A 385 -3.02 21.60 -39.56
N ILE A 386 -3.93 22.54 -39.85
CA ILE A 386 -5.37 22.29 -39.85
C ILE A 386 -5.79 21.64 -41.16
N VAL A 387 -5.30 22.16 -42.29
CA VAL A 387 -5.63 21.64 -43.64
C VAL A 387 -5.09 20.23 -43.84
N SER A 388 -3.89 19.93 -43.34
CA SER A 388 -3.30 18.58 -43.39
C SER A 388 -3.95 17.57 -42.43
N GLY A 389 -4.86 18.01 -41.55
CA GLY A 389 -5.49 17.16 -40.54
C GLY A 389 -4.58 16.75 -39.38
N GLN A 390 -3.36 17.30 -39.30
CA GLN A 390 -2.43 17.04 -38.19
C GLN A 390 -2.95 17.60 -36.86
N VAL A 391 -3.77 18.65 -36.90
CA VAL A 391 -4.43 19.26 -35.74
C VAL A 391 -5.94 19.26 -35.94
N GLU A 392 -6.64 18.67 -34.96
CA GLU A 392 -8.10 18.62 -34.94
C GLU A 392 -8.68 19.88 -34.27
N VAL A 393 -9.75 20.43 -34.86
CA VAL A 393 -10.54 21.50 -34.23
C VAL A 393 -11.63 20.85 -33.37
N LYS A 394 -11.48 20.90 -32.04
CA LYS A 394 -12.27 20.07 -31.12
C LYS A 394 -13.71 20.52 -30.95
N ASN A 395 -13.98 21.82 -30.91
CA ASN A 395 -15.30 22.36 -30.57
C ASN A 395 -16.18 22.73 -31.79
N ARG A 396 -15.99 22.08 -32.95
CA ARG A 396 -16.77 22.38 -34.17
C ARG A 396 -18.25 22.00 -34.06
N ASP A 397 -18.55 20.86 -33.43
CA ASP A 397 -19.90 20.29 -33.41
C ASP A 397 -20.70 20.61 -32.14
N LEU A 398 -20.09 21.36 -31.21
CA LEU A 398 -20.75 22.00 -30.07
C LEU A 398 -21.50 23.26 -30.54
#